data_AF-M5BEX7-F1
#
_entry.id   AF-M5BEX7-F1
#
_cell.length_a   1.000
_cell.length_b   1.000
_cell.length_c   1.000
_cell.angle_alpha   90.00
_cell.angle_beta   90.00
_cell.angle_gamma   90.00
#
_symmetry.space_group_name_H-M   'P 1'
#
loop_
_entity.id
_entity.type
_entity.pdbx_description
1 polymer ?
#
loop_
_entity_poly.entity_id
_entity_poly.type
_entity_poly.pdbx_seq_one_letter_code
_entity_poly.pdbx_strand_id
1 'polypeptide(L)'
;SVALEQSIEFIRDSLISIRDEKDGQKWCIDGNPSALPPATKKPIAGVIGPGSSSVAIQVQNLLQLFNIPQIAYSATSIDLSDKTLFKYFLRVVPSDTLQARALLDIVQRYNWTYVSAVHTEGNYGESGMEAFKELASQEGLCIAHSDKIYSNAGEKHFDRLLRKLRERLPKARVVVCFCEGMTVRGLHMAMRRLGVAGEFLLIGSDGWADRDEVVEGYEQEAVGGITMKLQTAEVTSFDEYYLKLRLNTNNRNPWFAEFWQYRFQCRLPGHPQENTNYKKNCSGYESLEDNY
;
A
#
# COMPACT_ATOMS: atom_id res chain seq x y z
N SER A 1 4.62 -6.47 14.82
CA SER A 1 4.02 -5.77 13.67
C SER A 1 2.68 -5.23 14.11
N VAL A 2 2.41 -3.92 13.94
CA VAL A 2 1.15 -3.27 14.34
C VAL A 2 -0.06 -3.96 13.70
N ALA A 3 0.06 -4.38 12.44
CA ALA A 3 -1.02 -5.07 11.73
C ALA A 3 -1.39 -6.42 12.38
N LEU A 4 -0.39 -7.18 12.87
CA LEU A 4 -0.65 -8.44 13.56
C LEU A 4 -1.35 -8.21 14.90
N GLU A 5 -0.90 -7.20 15.65
CA GLU A 5 -1.51 -6.81 16.93
C GLU A 5 -2.97 -6.38 16.74
N GLN A 6 -3.24 -5.50 15.77
CA GLN A 6 -4.59 -5.11 15.40
C GLN A 6 -5.44 -6.29 14.92
N SER A 7 -4.85 -7.22 14.16
CA SER A 7 -5.56 -8.43 13.72
C SER A 7 -5.90 -9.35 14.90
N ILE A 8 -5.03 -9.45 15.90
CA ILE A 8 -5.28 -10.22 17.12
C ILE A 8 -6.42 -9.60 17.91
N GLU A 9 -6.40 -8.29 18.16
CA GLU A 9 -7.50 -7.60 18.85
C GLU A 9 -8.82 -7.78 18.11
N PHE A 10 -8.79 -7.60 16.79
CA PHE A 10 -9.94 -7.74 15.91
C PHE A 10 -10.57 -9.15 15.97
N ILE A 11 -9.75 -10.20 15.98
CA ILE A 11 -10.23 -11.58 16.02
C ILE A 11 -10.60 -12.01 17.44
N ARG A 12 -9.86 -11.59 18.47
CA ARG A 12 -10.07 -11.95 19.88
C ARG A 12 -11.51 -11.65 20.29
N ASP A 13 -11.95 -10.45 19.99
CA ASP A 13 -13.29 -9.96 20.33
C ASP A 13 -14.41 -10.72 19.63
N SER A 14 -14.12 -11.22 18.43
CA SER A 14 -15.05 -11.98 17.59
C SER A 14 -15.17 -13.44 18.04
N LEU A 15 -14.08 -14.03 18.56
CA LEU A 15 -14.07 -15.40 19.08
C LEU A 15 -14.76 -15.54 20.44
N ILE A 16 -14.71 -14.50 21.28
CA ILE A 16 -15.40 -14.47 22.57
C ILE A 16 -16.92 -14.61 22.35
N SER A 17 -17.48 -13.89 21.38
CA SER A 17 -18.91 -13.98 21.06
C SER A 17 -19.36 -15.36 20.57
N ILE A 18 -18.49 -16.15 19.92
CA ILE A 18 -18.85 -17.51 19.43
C ILE A 18 -18.93 -18.51 20.58
N ARG A 19 -18.11 -18.33 21.63
CA ARG A 19 -18.13 -19.20 22.81
C ARG A 19 -19.38 -18.92 23.67
N ASP A 20 -19.76 -17.65 23.79
CA ASP A 20 -20.86 -17.22 24.66
C ASP A 20 -22.26 -17.57 24.11
N GLU A 21 -22.42 -17.83 22.81
CA GLU A 21 -23.70 -18.30 22.25
C GLU A 21 -24.02 -19.77 22.58
N LYS A 22 -23.01 -20.58 22.94
CA LYS A 22 -23.20 -22.02 23.21
C LYS A 22 -23.50 -22.36 24.67
N ASP A 23 -23.05 -21.52 25.61
CA ASP A 23 -23.28 -21.71 27.04
C ASP A 23 -24.20 -20.61 27.56
N GLY A 24 -25.47 -20.93 27.77
CA GLY A 24 -26.47 -20.01 28.33
C GLY A 24 -26.20 -19.62 29.78
N GLN A 25 -25.17 -18.80 30.04
CA GLN A 25 -24.75 -18.38 31.38
C GLN A 25 -25.06 -16.92 31.71
N LYS A 26 -25.32 -16.69 33.00
CA LYS A 26 -25.52 -15.38 33.63
C LYS A 26 -24.22 -14.59 33.62
N TRP A 27 -24.29 -13.32 33.29
CA TRP A 27 -23.13 -12.45 33.15
C TRP A 27 -22.78 -11.81 34.48
N CYS A 28 -21.49 -11.71 34.83
CA CYS A 28 -21.02 -10.94 35.98
C CYS A 28 -20.15 -9.80 35.47
N ILE A 29 -20.57 -8.55 35.71
CA ILE A 29 -19.78 -7.34 35.45
C ILE A 29 -19.37 -6.81 36.82
N ASP A 30 -18.06 -6.65 37.06
CA ASP A 30 -17.49 -6.16 38.33
C ASP A 30 -18.00 -6.87 39.60
N GLY A 31 -18.12 -8.20 39.54
CA GLY A 31 -18.55 -9.01 40.69
C GLY A 31 -20.05 -8.98 40.98
N ASN A 32 -20.85 -8.25 40.20
CA ASN A 32 -22.31 -8.25 40.30
C ASN A 32 -22.96 -9.03 39.16
N PRO A 33 -23.94 -9.91 39.45
CA PRO A 33 -24.69 -10.61 38.42
C PRO A 33 -25.57 -9.63 37.63
N SER A 34 -25.28 -9.48 36.34
CA SER A 34 -26.05 -8.74 35.34
C SER A 34 -26.96 -9.69 34.55
N ALA A 35 -28.21 -9.28 34.35
CA ALA A 35 -29.17 -9.96 33.48
C ALA A 35 -29.02 -9.59 31.99
N LEU A 36 -28.18 -8.58 31.68
CA LEU A 36 -27.93 -8.12 30.33
C LEU A 36 -26.59 -8.70 29.84
N PRO A 37 -26.56 -9.36 28.67
CA PRO A 37 -25.30 -9.71 28.04
C PRO A 37 -24.50 -8.42 27.76
N PRO A 38 -23.18 -8.38 28.03
CA PRO A 38 -22.26 -7.44 27.43
C PRO A 38 -22.51 -7.39 25.93
N ALA A 39 -22.21 -6.26 25.30
CA ALA A 39 -22.29 -6.14 23.86
C ALA A 39 -21.43 -7.23 23.19
N THR A 40 -22.07 -8.31 22.74
CA THR A 40 -21.39 -9.41 22.06
C THR A 40 -21.03 -8.92 20.66
N LYS A 41 -19.73 -8.84 20.40
CA LYS A 41 -19.21 -8.45 19.08
C LYS A 41 -19.45 -9.61 18.11
N LYS A 42 -20.26 -9.39 17.08
CA LYS A 42 -20.61 -10.43 16.10
C LYS A 42 -19.37 -11.10 15.50
N PRO A 43 -19.42 -12.41 15.22
CA PRO A 43 -18.30 -13.11 14.59
C PRO A 43 -17.98 -12.55 13.21
N ILE A 44 -16.69 -12.53 12.87
CA ILE A 44 -16.22 -12.07 11.56
C ILE A 44 -16.29 -13.23 10.57
N ALA A 45 -17.03 -13.00 9.48
CA ALA A 45 -17.18 -13.97 8.40
C ALA A 45 -16.03 -13.92 7.37
N GLY A 46 -15.32 -12.80 7.26
CA GLY A 46 -14.24 -12.59 6.30
C GLY A 46 -13.60 -11.21 6.44
N VAL A 47 -12.43 -11.04 5.82
CA VAL A 47 -11.63 -9.80 5.85
C VAL A 47 -11.32 -9.34 4.44
N ILE A 48 -11.36 -8.03 4.20
CA ILE A 48 -10.95 -7.40 2.94
C ILE A 48 -9.64 -6.64 3.18
N GLY A 49 -8.66 -6.80 2.27
CA GLY A 49 -7.32 -6.21 2.39
C GLY A 49 -6.35 -7.06 3.21
N PRO A 50 -5.27 -6.48 3.74
CA PRO A 50 -4.80 -5.09 3.58
C PRO A 50 -4.18 -4.86 2.20
N GLY A 51 -3.61 -3.66 1.99
CA GLY A 51 -3.04 -3.28 0.70
C GLY A 51 -1.64 -3.87 0.40
N SER A 52 -0.73 -3.90 1.37
CA SER A 52 0.63 -4.41 1.18
C SER A 52 0.67 -5.94 1.24
N SER A 53 1.39 -6.56 0.31
CA SER A 53 1.56 -8.03 0.25
C SER A 53 2.21 -8.61 1.51
N SER A 54 3.29 -7.98 2.01
CA SER A 54 3.99 -8.43 3.22
C SER A 54 3.08 -8.41 4.45
N VAL A 55 2.23 -7.38 4.54
CA VAL A 55 1.25 -7.26 5.62
C VAL A 55 0.11 -8.26 5.44
N ALA A 56 -0.37 -8.47 4.21
CA ALA A 56 -1.41 -9.45 3.90
C ALA A 56 -1.00 -10.88 4.28
N ILE A 57 0.26 -11.26 4.06
CA ILE A 57 0.81 -12.54 4.51
C ILE A 57 0.74 -12.67 6.03
N GLN A 58 1.13 -11.63 6.77
CA GLN A 58 1.07 -11.64 8.24
C GLN A 58 -0.36 -11.78 8.78
N VAL A 59 -1.30 -11.04 8.18
CA VAL A 59 -2.73 -11.12 8.52
C VAL A 59 -3.29 -12.50 8.21
N GLN A 60 -2.99 -13.04 7.02
CA GLN A 60 -3.47 -14.34 6.58
C GLN A 60 -2.97 -15.49 7.47
N ASN A 61 -1.71 -15.44 7.90
CA ASN A 61 -1.12 -16.43 8.81
C ASN A 61 -1.91 -16.57 10.11
N LEU A 62 -2.56 -15.50 10.57
CA LEU A 62 -3.44 -15.52 11.73
C LEU A 62 -4.87 -15.96 11.36
N LEU A 63 -5.47 -15.35 10.34
CA LEU A 63 -6.86 -15.60 9.95
C LEU A 63 -7.12 -17.07 9.59
N GLN A 64 -6.14 -17.73 8.96
CA GLN A 64 -6.30 -19.12 8.55
C GLN A 64 -6.37 -20.12 9.70
N LEU A 65 -5.84 -19.77 10.89
CA LEU A 65 -6.00 -20.59 12.10
C LEU A 65 -7.45 -20.67 12.56
N PHE A 66 -8.27 -19.68 12.17
CA PHE A 66 -9.68 -19.56 12.50
C PHE A 66 -10.60 -19.80 11.30
N ASN A 67 -10.06 -20.28 10.17
CA ASN A 67 -10.79 -20.49 8.93
C ASN A 67 -11.52 -19.22 8.40
N ILE A 68 -10.94 -18.04 8.64
CA ILE A 68 -11.52 -16.77 8.16
C ILE A 68 -10.94 -16.45 6.77
N PRO A 69 -11.78 -16.35 5.72
CA PRO A 69 -11.32 -15.96 4.39
C PRO A 69 -10.87 -14.50 4.33
N GLN A 70 -9.78 -14.26 3.60
CA GLN A 70 -9.25 -12.93 3.33
C GLN A 70 -9.28 -12.66 1.81
N ILE A 71 -9.82 -11.52 1.38
CA ILE A 71 -9.81 -11.08 -0.03
C ILE A 71 -9.02 -9.78 -0.15
N ALA A 72 -7.83 -9.83 -0.75
CA ALA A 72 -7.03 -8.63 -0.96
C ALA A 72 -7.36 -7.90 -2.27
N TYR A 73 -7.27 -6.58 -2.23
CA TYR A 73 -7.51 -5.69 -3.36
C TYR A 73 -6.23 -5.18 -4.04
N SER A 74 -5.06 -5.27 -3.39
CA SER A 74 -3.78 -4.83 -3.99
C SER A 74 -2.56 -5.69 -3.58
N ALA A 75 -2.76 -6.82 -2.89
CA ALA A 75 -1.67 -7.72 -2.56
C ALA A 75 -1.34 -8.67 -3.75
N THR A 76 -0.40 -8.24 -4.58
CA THR A 76 -0.08 -8.87 -5.88
C THR A 76 1.11 -9.84 -5.83
N SER A 77 1.82 -9.95 -4.68
CA SER A 77 2.99 -10.83 -4.55
C SER A 77 2.70 -12.26 -5.00
N ILE A 78 3.69 -12.88 -5.65
CA ILE A 78 3.62 -14.24 -6.18
C ILE A 78 3.39 -15.26 -5.06
N ASP A 79 3.99 -15.02 -3.89
CA ASP A 79 3.97 -15.90 -2.71
C ASP A 79 2.54 -16.24 -2.26
N LEU A 80 1.61 -15.28 -2.37
CA LEU A 80 0.21 -15.41 -1.96
C LEU A 80 -0.62 -16.35 -2.86
N SER A 81 -0.02 -16.84 -3.95
CA SER A 81 -0.65 -17.80 -4.86
C SER A 81 -0.60 -19.23 -4.34
N ASP A 82 0.32 -19.55 -3.42
CA ASP A 82 0.45 -20.90 -2.86
C ASP A 82 -0.70 -21.23 -1.89
N LYS A 83 -1.66 -22.06 -2.34
CA LYS A 83 -2.81 -22.49 -1.53
C LYS A 83 -2.50 -23.58 -0.52
N THR A 84 -1.32 -24.17 -0.57
CA THR A 84 -0.86 -25.07 0.49
C THR A 84 -0.46 -24.27 1.74
N LEU A 85 0.11 -23.07 1.54
CA LEU A 85 0.49 -22.15 2.61
C LEU A 85 -0.63 -21.17 3.00
N PHE A 86 -1.36 -20.64 2.00
CA PHE A 86 -2.38 -19.58 2.18
C PHE A 86 -3.76 -20.03 1.69
N LYS A 87 -4.28 -21.09 2.33
CA LYS A 87 -5.52 -21.77 1.94
C LYS A 87 -6.74 -20.84 1.84
N TYR A 88 -6.87 -19.88 2.74
CA TYR A 88 -8.03 -18.98 2.85
C TYR A 88 -7.81 -17.59 2.22
N PHE A 89 -6.67 -17.39 1.54
CA PHE A 89 -6.38 -16.13 0.87
C PHE A 89 -6.94 -16.13 -0.55
N LEU A 90 -7.56 -15.02 -0.94
CA LEU A 90 -8.06 -14.73 -2.26
C LEU A 90 -7.65 -13.31 -2.63
N ARG A 91 -7.65 -12.99 -3.92
CA ARG A 91 -7.45 -11.62 -4.41
C ARG A 91 -8.18 -11.39 -5.71
N VAL A 92 -8.53 -10.14 -5.96
CA VAL A 92 -9.21 -9.68 -7.19
C VAL A 92 -8.25 -9.04 -8.19
N VAL A 93 -6.94 -9.11 -7.92
CA VAL A 93 -5.87 -8.58 -8.76
C VAL A 93 -4.94 -9.70 -9.25
N PRO A 94 -4.30 -9.54 -10.41
CA PRO A 94 -3.36 -10.54 -10.93
C PRO A 94 -2.10 -10.65 -10.05
N SER A 95 -1.33 -11.71 -10.28
CA SER A 95 -0.01 -11.91 -9.67
C SER A 95 1.06 -11.06 -10.33
N ASP A 96 2.08 -10.65 -9.57
CA ASP A 96 3.26 -9.94 -10.07
C ASP A 96 4.06 -10.73 -11.12
N THR A 97 3.83 -12.03 -11.28
CA THR A 97 4.38 -12.83 -12.39
C THR A 97 4.05 -12.21 -13.75
N LEU A 98 2.80 -11.74 -13.92
CA LEU A 98 2.37 -11.10 -15.16
C LEU A 98 2.97 -9.69 -15.30
N GLN A 99 3.12 -8.98 -14.18
CA GLN A 99 3.74 -7.66 -14.17
C GLN A 99 5.24 -7.73 -14.51
N ALA A 100 5.96 -8.69 -13.96
CA ALA A 100 7.37 -8.93 -14.26
C ALA A 100 7.59 -9.24 -15.75
N ARG A 101 6.71 -10.07 -16.34
CA ARG A 101 6.74 -10.32 -17.79
C ARG A 101 6.48 -9.05 -18.60
N ALA A 102 5.47 -8.27 -18.25
CA ALA A 102 5.15 -7.03 -18.94
C ALA A 102 6.28 -5.99 -18.86
N LEU A 103 6.95 -5.86 -17.70
CA LEU A 103 8.12 -5.00 -17.55
C LEU A 103 9.28 -5.45 -18.45
N LEU A 104 9.54 -6.76 -18.54
CA LEU A 104 10.54 -7.30 -19.46
C LEU A 104 10.17 -7.02 -20.92
N ASP A 105 8.91 -7.23 -21.30
CA ASP A 105 8.44 -6.97 -22.66
C ASP A 105 8.60 -5.49 -23.04
N ILE A 106 8.37 -4.55 -22.10
CA ILE A 106 8.66 -3.12 -22.29
C ILE A 106 10.15 -2.91 -22.54
N VAL A 107 11.02 -3.47 -21.68
CA VAL A 107 12.47 -3.33 -21.79
C VAL A 107 12.99 -3.85 -23.14
N GLN A 108 12.50 -5.02 -23.56
CA GLN A 108 12.84 -5.61 -24.85
C GLN A 108 12.31 -4.79 -26.03
N ARG A 109 11.08 -4.27 -25.94
CA ARG A 109 10.47 -3.46 -27.00
C ARG A 109 11.27 -2.19 -27.30
N TYR A 110 11.93 -1.62 -26.30
CA TYR A 110 12.82 -0.47 -26.47
C TYR A 110 14.29 -0.84 -26.72
N ASN A 111 14.59 -2.12 -26.91
CA ASN A 111 15.93 -2.66 -27.16
C ASN A 111 16.95 -2.30 -26.06
N TRP A 112 16.51 -2.16 -24.81
CA TRP A 112 17.43 -1.99 -23.68
C TRP A 112 17.99 -3.35 -23.27
N THR A 113 19.30 -3.51 -23.34
CA THR A 113 19.98 -4.79 -23.09
C THR A 113 20.77 -4.82 -21.77
N TYR A 114 21.00 -3.66 -21.15
CA TYR A 114 21.76 -3.50 -19.92
C TYR A 114 21.06 -2.50 -18.98
N VAL A 115 20.39 -3.02 -17.95
CA VAL A 115 19.55 -2.22 -17.03
C VAL A 115 20.01 -2.38 -15.59
N SER A 116 19.73 -1.39 -14.74
CA SER A 116 19.83 -1.55 -13.29
C SER A 116 18.48 -1.97 -12.71
N ALA A 117 18.48 -2.59 -11.54
CA ALA A 117 17.28 -3.05 -10.87
C ALA A 117 17.23 -2.57 -9.41
N VAL A 118 16.06 -2.09 -8.98
CA VAL A 118 15.79 -1.69 -7.59
C VAL A 118 14.47 -2.30 -7.16
N HIS A 119 14.38 -2.69 -5.90
CA HIS A 119 13.13 -3.15 -5.33
C HIS A 119 12.96 -2.71 -3.88
N THR A 120 11.71 -2.54 -3.47
CA THR A 120 11.38 -2.34 -2.06
C THR A 120 11.60 -3.65 -1.31
N GLU A 121 12.20 -3.56 -0.12
CA GLU A 121 12.31 -4.73 0.76
C GLU A 121 10.91 -5.23 1.17
N GLY A 122 10.74 -6.55 1.15
CA GLY A 122 9.49 -7.23 1.47
C GLY A 122 8.95 -8.10 0.32
N ASN A 123 7.95 -8.93 0.61
CA ASN A 123 7.44 -9.96 -0.30
C ASN A 123 6.91 -9.42 -1.64
N TYR A 124 6.47 -8.17 -1.72
CA TYR A 124 6.08 -7.55 -2.98
C TYR A 124 7.30 -7.32 -3.89
N GLY A 125 8.27 -6.53 -3.41
CA GLY A 125 9.43 -6.16 -4.21
C GLY A 125 10.38 -7.33 -4.44
N GLU A 126 10.61 -8.19 -3.44
CA GLU A 126 11.51 -9.35 -3.55
C GLU A 126 11.00 -10.38 -4.55
N SER A 127 9.76 -10.86 -4.39
CA SER A 127 9.21 -11.89 -5.29
C SER A 127 8.99 -11.38 -6.72
N GLY A 128 8.55 -10.12 -6.88
CA GLY A 128 8.41 -9.51 -8.20
C GLY A 128 9.75 -9.31 -8.92
N MET A 129 10.76 -8.81 -8.21
CA MET A 129 12.10 -8.61 -8.77
C MET A 129 12.81 -9.92 -9.09
N GLU A 130 12.61 -10.97 -8.28
CA GLU A 130 13.19 -12.28 -8.56
C GLU A 130 12.59 -12.90 -9.83
N ALA A 131 11.26 -12.83 -9.98
CA ALA A 131 10.60 -13.26 -11.22
C ALA A 131 11.08 -12.45 -12.44
N PHE A 132 11.29 -11.14 -12.30
CA PHE A 132 11.86 -10.32 -13.38
C PHE A 132 13.28 -10.76 -13.74
N LYS A 133 14.15 -11.01 -12.75
CA LYS A 133 15.53 -11.48 -12.99
C LYS A 133 15.57 -12.83 -13.69
N GLU A 134 14.72 -13.76 -13.28
CA GLU A 134 14.63 -15.08 -13.90
C GLU A 134 14.24 -14.96 -15.37
N LEU A 135 13.16 -14.22 -15.67
CA LEU A 135 12.72 -13.96 -17.05
C LEU A 135 13.79 -13.21 -17.86
N ALA A 136 14.43 -12.20 -17.27
CA ALA A 136 15.51 -11.45 -17.89
C ALA A 136 16.69 -12.36 -18.28
N SER A 137 17.09 -13.28 -17.39
CA SER A 137 18.17 -14.22 -17.65
C SER A 137 17.82 -15.22 -18.76
N GLN A 138 16.57 -15.67 -18.84
CA GLN A 138 16.11 -16.57 -19.90
C GLN A 138 16.12 -15.89 -21.28
N GLU A 139 15.88 -14.59 -21.31
CA GLU A 139 15.73 -13.78 -22.52
C GLU A 139 17.01 -12.98 -22.89
N GLY A 140 18.12 -13.23 -22.18
CA GLY A 140 19.42 -12.62 -22.48
C GLY A 140 19.57 -11.14 -22.10
N LEU A 141 18.71 -10.62 -21.21
CA LEU A 141 18.83 -9.27 -20.65
C LEU A 141 19.84 -9.25 -19.51
N CYS A 142 20.81 -8.33 -19.56
CA CYS A 142 21.81 -8.17 -18.49
C CYS A 142 21.35 -7.17 -17.43
N ILE A 143 21.38 -7.58 -16.16
CA ILE A 143 21.12 -6.72 -15.01
C ILE A 143 22.46 -6.28 -14.41
N ALA A 144 22.75 -4.98 -14.51
CA ALA A 144 24.00 -4.37 -14.08
C ALA A 144 24.26 -4.54 -12.58
N HIS A 145 23.20 -4.34 -11.79
CA HIS A 145 23.17 -4.50 -10.36
C HIS A 145 21.72 -4.55 -9.88
N SER A 146 21.48 -5.25 -8.77
CA SER A 146 20.17 -5.28 -8.10
C SER A 146 20.35 -4.86 -6.64
N ASP A 147 19.77 -3.73 -6.26
CA ASP A 147 19.75 -3.25 -4.89
C ASP A 147 18.35 -3.34 -4.29
N LYS A 148 18.30 -3.50 -2.96
CA LYS A 148 17.08 -3.40 -2.15
C LYS A 148 17.11 -2.23 -1.20
N ILE A 149 15.95 -1.68 -0.90
CA ILE A 149 15.80 -0.59 0.06
C ILE A 149 14.43 -0.65 0.77
N TYR A 150 14.39 -0.36 2.07
CA TYR A 150 13.13 -0.22 2.79
C TYR A 150 12.41 1.07 2.38
N SER A 151 11.08 1.05 2.29
CA SER A 151 10.28 2.23 1.96
C SER A 151 10.38 3.36 2.98
N ASN A 152 10.71 3.04 4.23
CA ASN A 152 10.97 3.99 5.31
C ASN A 152 12.45 4.30 5.55
N ALA A 153 13.35 3.90 4.63
CA ALA A 153 14.77 4.16 4.79
C ALA A 153 15.07 5.68 4.83
N GLY A 154 16.01 6.09 5.69
CA GLY A 154 16.42 7.49 5.78
C GLY A 154 17.13 8.00 4.51
N GLU A 155 17.15 9.32 4.33
CA GLU A 155 17.67 9.99 3.12
C GLU A 155 19.06 9.51 2.68
N LYS A 156 19.99 9.34 3.64
CA LYS A 156 21.35 8.86 3.37
C LYS A 156 21.40 7.50 2.68
N HIS A 157 20.43 6.62 2.91
CA HIS A 157 20.36 5.32 2.26
C HIS A 157 19.94 5.45 0.79
N PHE A 158 18.97 6.31 0.49
CA PHE A 158 18.59 6.63 -0.89
C PHE A 158 19.74 7.33 -1.63
N ASP A 159 20.45 8.26 -0.99
CA ASP A 159 21.61 8.92 -1.60
C ASP A 159 22.74 7.95 -1.92
N ARG A 160 22.93 6.93 -1.06
CA ARG A 160 23.90 5.85 -1.29
C ARG A 160 23.46 4.94 -2.43
N LEU A 161 22.17 4.61 -2.49
CA LEU A 161 21.59 3.82 -3.58
C LEU A 161 21.78 4.53 -4.93
N LEU A 162 21.45 5.82 -5.03
CA LEU A 162 21.68 6.58 -6.26
C LEU A 162 23.16 6.63 -6.65
N ARG A 163 24.07 6.81 -5.70
CA ARG A 163 25.51 6.78 -5.99
C ARG A 163 25.95 5.45 -6.61
N LYS A 164 25.48 4.32 -6.08
CA LYS A 164 25.73 2.99 -6.67
C LYS A 164 25.14 2.85 -8.08
N LEU A 165 23.94 3.36 -8.32
CA LEU A 165 23.33 3.34 -9.66
C LEU A 165 24.16 4.16 -10.65
N ARG A 166 24.70 5.31 -10.21
CA ARG A 166 25.55 6.18 -11.05
C ARG A 166 26.89 5.54 -11.42
N GLU A 167 27.43 4.63 -10.62
CA GLU A 167 28.63 3.85 -10.97
C GLU A 167 28.44 3.02 -12.26
N ARG A 168 27.18 2.79 -12.68
CA ARG A 168 26.85 2.06 -13.91
C ARG A 168 26.61 2.97 -15.12
N LEU A 169 26.61 4.29 -14.93
CA LEU A 169 26.48 5.23 -16.03
C LEU A 169 27.76 5.31 -16.87
N PRO A 170 27.65 5.59 -18.19
CA PRO A 170 26.41 5.77 -18.95
C PRO A 170 25.80 4.44 -19.44
N LYS A 171 26.37 3.28 -19.08
CA LYS A 171 25.99 1.96 -19.63
C LYS A 171 24.56 1.55 -19.24
N ALA A 172 24.17 1.73 -17.98
CA ALA A 172 22.83 1.40 -17.49
C ALA A 172 22.09 2.67 -17.06
N ARG A 173 21.33 3.27 -17.98
CA ARG A 173 20.47 4.44 -17.70
C ARG A 173 19.06 4.06 -17.23
N VAL A 174 18.59 2.89 -17.65
CA VAL A 174 17.27 2.38 -17.31
C VAL A 174 17.34 1.68 -15.96
N VAL A 175 16.41 2.02 -15.07
CA VAL A 175 16.28 1.39 -13.75
C VAL A 175 14.89 0.79 -13.64
N VAL A 176 14.80 -0.54 -13.62
CA VAL A 176 13.56 -1.26 -13.37
C VAL A 176 13.30 -1.28 -11.86
N CYS A 177 12.16 -0.74 -11.43
CA CYS A 177 11.80 -0.57 -10.02
C CYS A 177 10.56 -1.41 -9.68
N PHE A 178 10.75 -2.53 -8.99
CA PHE A 178 9.65 -3.23 -8.30
C PHE A 178 9.48 -2.64 -6.90
N CYS A 179 8.85 -1.48 -6.85
CA CYS A 179 8.96 -0.57 -5.72
C CYS A 179 7.58 -0.07 -5.27
N GLU A 180 7.38 0.01 -3.96
CA GLU A 180 6.24 0.72 -3.38
C GLU A 180 6.37 2.23 -3.64
N GLY A 181 5.25 2.96 -3.66
CA GLY A 181 5.22 4.38 -4.01
C GLY A 181 6.16 5.25 -3.17
N MET A 182 6.29 5.00 -1.86
CA MET A 182 7.20 5.77 -1.00
C MET A 182 8.68 5.51 -1.30
N THR A 183 9.03 4.32 -1.80
CA THR A 183 10.39 4.05 -2.30
C THR A 183 10.69 4.86 -3.55
N VAL A 184 9.73 4.95 -4.48
CA VAL A 184 9.88 5.76 -5.70
C VAL A 184 9.98 7.26 -5.36
N ARG A 185 9.12 7.76 -4.45
CA ARG A 185 9.22 9.13 -3.93
C ARG A 185 10.59 9.38 -3.29
N GLY A 186 11.08 8.46 -2.46
CA GLY A 186 12.41 8.55 -1.84
C GLY A 186 13.55 8.62 -2.86
N LEU A 187 13.43 7.90 -3.99
CA LEU A 187 14.36 8.01 -5.12
C LEU A 187 14.30 9.39 -5.77
N HIS A 188 13.12 9.93 -6.08
CA HIS A 188 12.97 11.27 -6.65
C HIS A 188 13.53 12.35 -5.71
N MET A 189 13.24 12.26 -4.41
CA MET A 189 13.82 13.14 -3.40
C MET A 189 15.35 13.11 -3.43
N ALA A 190 15.95 11.91 -3.52
CA ALA A 190 17.39 11.76 -3.60
C ALA A 190 17.97 12.30 -4.92
N MET A 191 17.25 12.16 -6.04
CA MET A 191 17.66 12.71 -7.33
C MET A 191 17.73 14.22 -7.27
N ARG A 192 16.73 14.88 -6.65
CA ARG A 192 16.73 16.31 -6.38
C ARG A 192 17.89 16.72 -5.49
N ARG A 193 18.08 16.05 -4.35
CA ARG A 193 19.16 16.37 -3.38
C ARG A 193 20.55 16.28 -4.01
N LEU A 194 20.77 15.29 -4.89
CA LEU A 194 22.06 15.07 -5.54
C LEU A 194 22.22 15.83 -6.86
N GLY A 195 21.16 16.51 -7.35
CA GLY A 195 21.21 17.25 -8.62
C GLY A 195 21.37 16.36 -9.85
N VAL A 196 20.73 15.19 -9.87
CA VAL A 196 20.91 14.16 -10.92
C VAL A 196 19.61 13.88 -11.70
N ALA A 197 18.71 14.86 -11.75
CA ALA A 197 17.48 14.77 -12.54
C ALA A 197 17.81 14.48 -14.01
N GLY A 198 17.05 13.57 -14.64
CA GLY A 198 17.22 13.19 -16.05
C GLY A 198 18.40 12.25 -16.36
N GLU A 199 19.23 11.87 -15.38
CA GLU A 199 20.30 10.90 -15.60
C GLU A 199 19.76 9.48 -15.84
N PHE A 200 18.68 9.12 -15.13
CA PHE A 200 18.05 7.80 -15.17
C PHE A 200 16.64 7.85 -15.76
N LEU A 201 16.24 6.73 -16.38
CA LEU A 201 14.87 6.46 -16.79
C LEU A 201 14.30 5.38 -15.86
N LEU A 202 13.32 5.73 -15.03
CA LEU A 202 12.66 4.77 -14.15
C LEU A 202 11.55 4.02 -14.89
N ILE A 203 11.56 2.69 -14.80
CA ILE A 203 10.47 1.81 -15.23
C ILE A 203 9.86 1.18 -13.97
N GLY A 204 8.76 1.74 -13.49
CA GLY A 204 8.13 1.37 -12.21
C GLY A 204 7.04 0.31 -12.35
N SER A 205 6.90 -0.51 -11.31
CA SER A 205 5.72 -1.33 -11.07
C SER A 205 4.50 -0.50 -10.66
N ASP A 206 3.40 -1.16 -10.29
CA ASP A 206 2.12 -0.56 -9.86
C ASP A 206 2.14 0.16 -8.51
N GLY A 207 3.26 0.11 -7.78
CA GLY A 207 3.41 0.88 -6.54
C GLY A 207 3.42 2.40 -6.75
N TRP A 208 3.77 2.86 -7.96
CA TRP A 208 3.71 4.27 -8.39
C TRP A 208 2.48 4.55 -9.27
N ALA A 209 2.25 3.78 -10.34
CA ALA A 209 1.08 3.86 -11.22
C ALA A 209 0.64 5.33 -11.51
N ASP A 210 -0.57 5.70 -11.08
CA ASP A 210 -1.16 7.03 -11.21
C ASP A 210 -1.22 7.79 -9.86
N ARG A 211 -0.31 7.50 -8.93
CA ARG A 211 -0.29 8.14 -7.61
C ARG A 211 0.43 9.49 -7.67
N ASP A 212 -0.34 10.57 -7.74
CA ASP A 212 0.18 11.94 -7.75
C ASP A 212 1.05 12.25 -6.53
N GLU A 213 0.69 11.76 -5.35
CA GLU A 213 1.46 11.95 -4.11
C GLU A 213 2.92 11.42 -4.19
N VAL A 214 3.21 10.50 -5.10
CA VAL A 214 4.58 9.98 -5.32
C VAL A 214 5.44 11.01 -6.06
N VAL A 215 4.85 11.80 -6.95
CA VAL A 215 5.55 12.75 -7.83
C VAL A 215 5.40 14.21 -7.43
N GLU A 216 4.36 14.56 -6.66
CA GLU A 216 4.08 15.94 -6.26
C GLU A 216 5.29 16.60 -5.60
N GLY A 217 5.76 17.70 -6.20
CA GLY A 217 6.96 18.47 -5.83
C GLY A 217 8.29 17.99 -6.45
N TYR A 218 8.28 16.84 -7.13
CA TYR A 218 9.43 16.18 -7.76
C TYR A 218 9.16 15.82 -9.22
N GLU A 219 8.31 16.57 -9.90
CA GLU A 219 7.88 16.32 -11.27
C GLU A 219 9.10 16.32 -12.21
N GLN A 220 10.04 17.24 -12.01
CA GLN A 220 11.28 17.31 -12.81
C GLN A 220 12.12 16.03 -12.74
N GLU A 221 12.16 15.37 -11.59
CA GLU A 221 12.87 14.09 -11.40
C GLU A 221 12.07 12.88 -11.91
N ALA A 222 10.75 13.01 -12.04
CA ALA A 222 9.86 11.95 -12.50
C ALA A 222 9.63 11.96 -14.02
N VAL A 223 9.90 13.09 -14.70
CA VAL A 223 9.71 13.25 -16.15
C VAL A 223 10.38 12.11 -16.93
N GLY A 224 9.60 11.52 -17.85
CA GLY A 224 10.03 10.44 -18.73
C GLY A 224 9.83 9.05 -18.14
N GLY A 225 9.59 8.91 -16.84
CA GLY A 225 9.33 7.62 -16.21
C GLY A 225 8.14 6.88 -16.83
N ILE A 226 8.26 5.55 -16.94
CA ILE A 226 7.20 4.66 -17.40
C ILE A 226 6.77 3.83 -16.20
N THR A 227 5.47 3.64 -16.01
CA THR A 227 4.94 2.83 -14.91
C THR A 227 3.80 1.94 -15.40
N MET A 228 3.42 0.98 -14.56
CA MET A 228 2.32 0.06 -14.83
C MET A 228 1.14 0.40 -13.93
N LYS A 229 -0.06 0.38 -14.50
CA LYS A 229 -1.30 0.50 -13.74
C LYS A 229 -2.16 -0.72 -14.06
N LEU A 230 -2.73 -1.35 -13.04
CA LEU A 230 -3.76 -2.35 -13.24
C LEU A 230 -4.98 -1.67 -13.86
N GLN A 231 -5.52 -2.24 -14.94
CA GLN A 231 -6.68 -1.66 -15.59
C GLN A 231 -7.88 -1.69 -14.62
N THR A 232 -8.38 -0.50 -14.30
CA THR A 232 -9.56 -0.30 -13.45
C THR A 232 -10.59 0.53 -14.20
N ALA A 233 -11.86 0.22 -14.00
CA ALA A 233 -12.97 1.06 -14.45
C ALA A 233 -13.31 2.08 -13.36
N GLU A 234 -13.74 3.27 -13.79
CA GLU A 234 -14.29 4.26 -12.86
C GLU A 234 -15.60 3.76 -12.27
N VAL A 235 -15.82 4.04 -10.98
CA VAL A 235 -17.03 3.65 -10.25
C VAL A 235 -17.79 4.93 -9.92
N THR A 236 -18.50 5.47 -10.90
CA THR A 236 -19.18 6.77 -10.80
C THR A 236 -20.15 6.87 -9.62
N SER A 237 -20.79 5.75 -9.25
CA SER A 237 -21.67 5.71 -8.07
C SER A 237 -20.93 5.96 -6.75
N PHE A 238 -19.64 5.60 -6.68
CA PHE A 238 -18.81 5.92 -5.52
C PHE A 238 -18.47 7.40 -5.48
N ASP A 239 -18.16 8.01 -6.64
CA ASP A 239 -17.85 9.44 -6.72
C ASP A 239 -19.07 10.28 -6.32
N GLU A 240 -20.25 9.96 -6.85
CA GLU A 240 -21.51 10.61 -6.46
C GLU A 240 -21.81 10.50 -4.96
N TYR A 241 -21.44 9.37 -4.34
CA TYR A 241 -21.59 9.15 -2.91
C TYR A 241 -20.55 9.94 -2.10
N TYR A 242 -19.28 9.83 -2.48
CA TYR A 242 -18.15 10.40 -1.76
C TYR A 242 -18.16 11.92 -1.79
N LEU A 243 -18.42 12.52 -2.95
CA LEU A 243 -18.45 13.98 -3.15
C LEU A 243 -19.53 14.69 -2.33
N LYS A 244 -20.62 13.98 -2.01
CA LYS A 244 -21.73 14.47 -1.17
C LYS A 244 -21.46 14.35 0.33
N LEU A 245 -20.37 13.70 0.74
CA LEU A 245 -20.05 13.59 2.17
C LEU A 245 -19.77 14.98 2.75
N ARG A 246 -20.29 15.21 3.96
CA ARG A 246 -20.08 16.44 4.73
C ARG A 246 -19.72 16.08 6.16
N LEU A 247 -18.90 16.93 6.78
CA LEU A 247 -18.41 16.71 8.14
C LEU A 247 -19.53 16.50 9.16
N ASN A 248 -20.62 17.26 9.06
CA ASN A 248 -21.77 17.21 9.96
C ASN A 248 -22.67 15.96 9.77
N THR A 249 -22.59 15.30 8.62
CA THR A 249 -23.46 14.14 8.29
C THR A 249 -22.73 12.81 8.45
N ASN A 250 -21.41 12.79 8.24
CA ASN A 250 -20.62 11.55 8.24
C ASN A 250 -20.05 11.21 9.63
N ASN A 251 -20.93 10.86 10.57
CA ASN A 251 -20.53 10.53 11.95
C ASN A 251 -20.08 9.07 12.13
N ARG A 252 -20.15 8.26 11.06
CA ARG A 252 -19.80 6.83 11.10
C ARG A 252 -18.31 6.55 10.94
N ASN A 253 -17.58 7.47 10.30
CA ASN A 253 -16.16 7.31 10.04
C ASN A 253 -15.37 8.15 11.07
N PRO A 254 -14.68 7.51 12.04
CA PRO A 254 -13.97 8.23 13.09
C PRO A 254 -12.77 9.03 12.59
N TRP A 255 -12.26 8.75 11.39
CA TRP A 255 -11.14 9.48 10.79
C TRP A 255 -11.60 10.63 9.88
N PHE A 256 -12.90 10.81 9.67
CA PHE A 256 -13.39 11.78 8.68
C PHE A 256 -13.08 13.23 9.09
N ALA A 257 -13.16 13.55 10.39
CA ALA A 257 -12.81 14.88 10.90
C ALA A 257 -11.30 15.16 10.82
N GLU A 258 -10.46 14.15 11.04
CA GLU A 258 -9.02 14.24 10.86
C GLU A 258 -8.66 14.46 9.38
N PHE A 259 -9.24 13.64 8.50
CA PHE A 259 -9.11 13.76 7.05
C PHE A 259 -9.54 15.14 6.54
N TRP A 260 -10.69 15.66 6.99
CA TRP A 260 -11.20 16.96 6.56
C TRP A 260 -10.23 18.09 6.91
N GLN A 261 -9.71 18.10 8.15
CA GLN A 261 -8.73 19.08 8.60
C GLN A 261 -7.42 19.01 7.78
N TYR A 262 -6.95 17.80 7.48
CA TYR A 262 -5.78 17.61 6.63
C TYR A 262 -6.01 18.04 5.18
N ARG A 263 -7.10 17.60 4.55
CA ARG A 263 -7.40 17.90 3.14
C ARG A 263 -7.60 19.38 2.86
N PHE A 264 -8.24 20.10 3.79
CA PHE A 264 -8.52 21.53 3.65
C PHE A 264 -7.56 22.43 4.43
N GLN A 265 -6.54 21.83 5.08
CA GLN A 265 -5.53 22.54 5.87
C GLN A 265 -6.15 23.54 6.88
N CYS A 266 -7.19 23.08 7.57
CA CYS A 266 -8.00 23.86 8.51
C CYS A 266 -8.22 23.10 9.82
N ARG A 267 -8.61 23.79 10.89
CA ARG A 267 -8.98 23.19 12.19
C ARG A 267 -10.48 23.28 12.45
N LEU A 268 -10.97 22.41 13.33
CA LEU A 268 -12.36 22.33 13.77
C LEU A 268 -12.50 22.73 15.24
N PRO A 269 -12.67 24.03 15.55
CA PRO A 269 -12.74 24.50 16.94
C PRO A 269 -13.86 23.81 17.73
N GLY A 270 -13.50 23.25 18.89
CA GLY A 270 -14.46 22.58 19.78
C GLY A 270 -14.86 21.17 19.35
N HIS A 271 -14.29 20.64 18.28
CA HIS A 271 -14.44 19.22 17.91
C HIS A 271 -13.51 18.35 18.77
N PRO A 272 -13.91 17.13 19.19
CA PRO A 272 -13.04 16.24 19.99
C PRO A 272 -11.70 15.89 19.34
N GLN A 273 -11.64 15.96 18.01
CA GLN A 273 -10.44 15.67 17.20
C GLN A 273 -9.82 16.95 16.60
N GLU A 274 -10.01 18.11 17.23
CA GLU A 274 -9.39 19.36 16.77
C GLU A 274 -7.86 19.24 16.68
N ASN A 275 -7.29 19.58 15.53
CA ASN A 275 -5.84 19.66 15.33
C ASN A 275 -5.38 21.12 15.32
N THR A 276 -4.77 21.56 16.42
CA THR A 276 -4.34 22.95 16.62
C THR A 276 -3.12 23.37 15.80
N ASN A 277 -2.48 22.44 15.07
CA ASN A 277 -1.40 22.76 14.13
C ASN A 277 -1.90 23.58 12.92
N TYR A 278 -3.19 23.44 12.56
CA TYR A 278 -3.80 24.25 11.51
C TYR A 278 -4.27 25.60 12.07
N LYS A 279 -3.83 26.69 11.44
CA LYS A 279 -4.12 28.06 11.91
C LYS A 279 -5.52 28.56 11.54
N LYS A 280 -6.05 28.09 10.41
CA LYS A 280 -7.31 28.57 9.84
C LYS A 280 -8.46 27.70 10.33
N ASN A 281 -9.57 28.31 10.74
CA ASN A 281 -10.79 27.56 11.04
C ASN A 281 -11.43 27.09 9.73
N CYS A 282 -11.98 25.88 9.69
CA CYS A 282 -12.79 25.44 8.56
C CYS A 282 -14.04 26.33 8.46
N SER A 283 -14.38 26.75 7.24
CA SER A 283 -15.48 27.64 6.92
C SER A 283 -16.85 26.97 6.97
N GLY A 284 -16.88 25.64 6.80
CA GLY A 284 -18.11 24.86 6.68
C GLY A 284 -18.68 24.82 5.25
N TYR A 285 -18.07 25.54 4.32
CA TYR A 285 -18.42 25.56 2.89
C TYR A 285 -17.49 24.70 2.03
N GLU A 286 -16.47 24.07 2.62
CA GLU A 286 -15.57 23.18 1.89
C GLU A 286 -16.36 22.02 1.25
N SER A 287 -16.03 21.72 -0.01
CA SER A 287 -16.61 20.60 -0.74
C SER A 287 -15.52 19.63 -1.16
N LEU A 288 -15.82 18.33 -1.14
CA LEU A 288 -14.92 17.32 -1.70
C LEU A 288 -14.85 17.40 -3.24
N GLU A 289 -15.74 18.16 -3.86
CA GLU A 289 -15.67 18.54 -5.28
C GLU A 289 -14.56 19.56 -5.55
N ASP A 290 -14.07 20.27 -4.51
CA ASP A 290 -13.04 21.29 -4.67
C ASP A 290 -11.68 20.66 -4.97
N ASN A 291 -11.23 20.75 -6.22
CA ASN A 291 -10.02 20.10 -6.73
C ASN A 291 -10.13 18.56 -6.72
N TYR A 292 -11.30 18.05 -7.14
CA TYR A 292 -11.50 16.65 -7.51
C TYR A 292 -11.08 16.40 -8.95
#